data_AF-A0A0S8AFE5-F1
#
_entry.id   AF-A0A0S8AFE5-F1
#
_cell.length_a   1.000
_cell.length_b   1.000
_cell.length_c   1.000
_cell.angle_alpha   90.00
_cell.angle_beta   90.00
_cell.angle_gamma   90.00
#
_symmetry.space_group_name_H-M   'P 1'
#
loop_
_entity.id
_entity.type
_entity.pdbx_description
1 polymer ?
#
loop_
_entity_poly.entity_id
_entity_poly.type
_entity_poly.pdbx_seq_one_letter_code
_entity_poly.pdbx_strand_id
1 'polypeptide(L)'
;MTDTNSPAETLAEIKNILLLIDPSPDPSPIEKIYEDIILLFNGKFPGYKANNTKYHNLEHTCSSTLAAARIIHGLHVQGQVFSPRLVQLCLIGTLFHDTGLIQTEEEMEGTGAQHTIGHEDRSIALMGKYLAEKGYSQEDIRDCGHMIKCTELFFPMEEIPFNSEEVRIMGRVLGTADLVAQMADRNYQEKLPLLFLEFQEAGMEGFETPLELFKKTEEFYRKVARKRMTGVLGGVSSAALYHFRERWKIDKNLYEESIKYNIRQMKETVLESLMQLSIISGGGGK
;
A
#
# COMPACT_ATOMS: atom_id res chain seq x y z
N MET A 1 -8.36 -14.33 -5.16
CA MET A 1 -9.84 -14.44 -5.09
C MET A 1 -10.54 -13.15 -5.53
N THR A 2 -9.84 -12.02 -5.63
CA THR A 2 -10.31 -10.81 -6.32
C THR A 2 -9.23 -10.43 -7.32
N ASP A 3 -9.59 -10.04 -8.55
CA ASP A 3 -8.60 -9.50 -9.48
C ASP A 3 -8.32 -8.04 -9.12
N THR A 4 -7.15 -7.80 -8.49
CA THR A 4 -6.73 -6.45 -8.09
C THR A 4 -6.39 -5.56 -9.29
N ASN A 5 -6.26 -6.13 -10.49
CA ASN A 5 -6.08 -5.36 -11.73
C ASN A 5 -7.39 -4.74 -12.23
N SER A 6 -8.53 -5.12 -11.66
CA SER A 6 -9.83 -4.55 -11.96
C SER A 6 -10.25 -3.61 -10.81
N PRO A 7 -10.18 -2.27 -11.00
CA PRO A 7 -10.65 -1.34 -10.00
C PRO A 7 -12.12 -1.57 -9.62
N ALA A 8 -12.95 -1.98 -10.57
CA ALA A 8 -14.36 -2.29 -10.34
C ALA A 8 -14.57 -3.53 -9.46
N GLU A 9 -13.87 -4.64 -9.71
CA GLU A 9 -13.96 -5.84 -8.85
C GLU A 9 -13.43 -5.55 -7.44
N THR A 10 -12.37 -4.76 -7.35
CA THR A 10 -11.77 -4.36 -6.08
C THR A 10 -12.74 -3.53 -5.25
N LEU A 11 -13.36 -2.50 -5.84
CA LEU A 11 -14.38 -1.69 -5.17
C LEU A 11 -15.59 -2.54 -4.75
N ALA A 12 -16.05 -3.44 -5.62
CA ALA A 12 -17.17 -4.33 -5.29
C ALA A 12 -16.87 -5.21 -4.06
N GLU A 13 -15.66 -5.77 -3.97
CA GLU A 13 -15.28 -6.58 -2.79
C GLU A 13 -15.07 -5.71 -1.55
N ILE A 14 -14.51 -4.49 -1.65
CA ILE A 14 -14.45 -3.56 -0.51
C ILE A 14 -15.86 -3.28 0.02
N LYS A 15 -16.83 -3.00 -0.86
CA LYS A 15 -18.24 -2.78 -0.48
C LYS A 15 -18.84 -4.00 0.21
N ASN A 16 -18.57 -5.21 -0.31
CA ASN A 16 -19.00 -6.45 0.34
C ASN A 16 -18.40 -6.59 1.75
N ILE A 17 -17.12 -6.27 1.92
CA ILE A 17 -16.44 -6.37 3.21
C ILE A 17 -17.03 -5.39 4.23
N LEU A 18 -17.37 -4.16 3.81
CA LEU A 18 -18.00 -3.17 4.70
C LEU A 18 -19.33 -3.67 5.28
N LEU A 19 -20.12 -4.42 4.49
CA LEU A 19 -21.38 -5.03 4.94
C LEU A 19 -21.17 -6.18 5.95
N LEU A 20 -19.96 -6.71 6.08
CA LEU A 20 -19.62 -7.76 7.05
C LEU A 20 -19.10 -7.21 8.38
N ILE A 21 -18.92 -5.89 8.50
CA ILE A 21 -18.48 -5.23 9.72
C ILE A 21 -19.72 -4.72 10.47
N ASP A 22 -19.78 -4.91 11.79
CA ASP A 22 -20.83 -4.35 12.65
C ASP A 22 -20.27 -3.33 13.66
N PRO A 23 -20.80 -2.11 13.74
CA PRO A 23 -21.81 -1.52 12.84
C PRO A 23 -21.30 -1.31 11.41
N SER A 24 -22.14 -1.62 10.41
CA SER A 24 -21.79 -1.51 8.98
C SER A 24 -21.57 -0.06 8.57
N PRO A 25 -20.39 0.30 8.01
CA PRO A 25 -20.18 1.61 7.43
C PRO A 25 -20.95 1.79 6.11
N ASP A 26 -21.42 3.01 5.84
CA ASP A 26 -22.02 3.36 4.55
C ASP A 26 -20.93 3.31 3.45
N PRO A 27 -21.11 2.50 2.38
CA PRO A 27 -20.13 2.43 1.29
C PRO A 27 -20.14 3.66 0.36
N SER A 28 -21.20 4.48 0.39
CA SER A 28 -21.42 5.54 -0.61
C SER A 28 -20.30 6.61 -0.66
N PRO A 29 -19.72 7.07 0.47
CA PRO A 29 -18.57 7.97 0.43
C PRO A 29 -17.33 7.33 -0.20
N ILE A 30 -17.08 6.05 0.10
CA ILE A 30 -15.93 5.31 -0.45
C ILE A 30 -16.07 5.16 -1.96
N GLU A 31 -17.26 4.80 -2.45
CA GLU A 31 -17.55 4.66 -3.89
C GLU A 31 -17.24 5.95 -4.67
N LYS A 32 -17.75 7.09 -4.19
CA LYS A 32 -17.50 8.40 -4.83
C LYS A 32 -16.02 8.79 -4.82
N ILE A 33 -15.32 8.58 -3.70
CA ILE A 33 -13.90 8.89 -3.58
C ILE A 33 -13.08 7.96 -4.47
N TYR A 34 -13.44 6.69 -4.58
CA TYR A 34 -12.79 5.72 -5.44
C TYR A 34 -12.89 6.13 -6.92
N GLU A 35 -14.06 6.61 -7.36
CA GLU A 35 -14.25 7.16 -8.70
C GLU A 35 -13.36 8.40 -8.94
N ASP A 36 -13.31 9.34 -8.00
CA ASP A 36 -12.47 10.54 -8.08
C ASP A 36 -10.97 10.17 -8.11
N ILE A 37 -10.55 9.12 -7.39
CA ILE A 37 -9.18 8.58 -7.42
C ILE A 37 -8.86 7.96 -8.78
N ILE A 38 -9.78 7.22 -9.39
CA ILE A 38 -9.59 6.71 -10.77
C ILE A 38 -9.41 7.89 -11.74
N LEU A 39 -10.19 8.96 -11.60
CA LEU A 39 -10.01 10.17 -12.42
C LEU A 39 -8.64 10.81 -12.19
N LEU A 40 -8.18 10.89 -10.94
CA LEU A 40 -6.87 11.44 -10.58
C LEU A 40 -5.73 10.65 -11.21
N PHE A 41 -5.68 9.34 -11.03
CA PHE A 41 -4.64 8.50 -11.61
C PHE A 41 -4.63 8.53 -13.15
N ASN A 42 -5.79 8.75 -13.78
CA ASN A 42 -5.91 8.85 -15.24
C ASN A 42 -5.69 10.28 -15.79
N GLY A 43 -5.33 11.26 -14.95
CA GLY A 43 -5.10 12.65 -15.39
C GLY A 43 -6.36 13.38 -15.84
N LYS A 44 -7.51 12.98 -15.29
CA LYS A 44 -8.82 13.60 -15.53
C LYS A 44 -9.32 14.41 -14.33
N PHE A 45 -8.56 14.43 -13.24
CA PHE A 45 -8.83 15.25 -12.07
C PHE A 45 -8.15 16.62 -12.22
N PRO A 46 -8.87 17.75 -12.05
CA PRO A 46 -8.33 19.08 -12.33
C PRO A 46 -7.04 19.41 -11.55
N GLY A 47 -6.06 19.97 -12.26
CA GLY A 47 -4.80 20.45 -11.66
C GLY A 47 -3.71 19.38 -11.52
N TYR A 48 -3.97 18.14 -11.95
CA TYR A 48 -3.04 17.02 -11.86
C TYR A 48 -2.86 16.31 -13.21
N LYS A 49 -1.64 15.83 -13.45
CA LYS A 49 -1.31 15.01 -14.62
C LYS A 49 -1.74 13.57 -14.40
N ALA A 50 -1.74 12.78 -15.47
CA ALA A 50 -1.88 11.33 -15.34
C ALA A 50 -0.70 10.76 -14.54
N ASN A 51 -0.99 9.77 -13.70
CA ASN A 51 0.03 9.07 -12.93
C ASN A 51 1.08 8.47 -13.87
N ASN A 52 2.35 8.77 -13.64
CA ASN A 52 3.44 8.34 -14.51
C ASN A 52 4.49 7.48 -13.77
N THR A 53 4.37 7.31 -12.45
CA THR A 53 5.03 6.25 -11.69
C THR A 53 4.60 4.88 -12.22
N LYS A 54 5.52 3.92 -12.21
CA LYS A 54 5.33 2.60 -12.83
C LYS A 54 4.94 1.54 -11.80
N TYR A 55 5.47 1.65 -10.59
CA TYR A 55 5.17 0.82 -9.44
C TYR A 55 3.99 1.36 -8.63
N HIS A 56 4.13 2.58 -8.07
CA HIS A 56 3.11 3.20 -7.22
C HIS A 56 1.98 3.79 -8.08
N ASN A 57 1.17 2.90 -8.64
CA ASN A 57 0.12 3.19 -9.60
C ASN A 57 -1.27 2.85 -9.04
N LEU A 58 -2.31 3.02 -9.87
CA LEU A 58 -3.70 2.77 -9.45
C LEU A 58 -3.94 1.35 -8.94
N GLU A 59 -3.27 0.34 -9.52
CA GLU A 59 -3.40 -1.06 -9.10
C GLU A 59 -2.91 -1.23 -7.65
N HIS A 60 -1.75 -0.65 -7.32
CA HIS A 60 -1.21 -0.67 -5.96
C HIS A 60 -2.18 -0.01 -4.99
N THR A 61 -2.65 1.20 -5.28
CA THR A 61 -3.65 1.93 -4.47
C THR A 61 -4.91 1.11 -4.20
N CYS A 62 -5.47 0.48 -5.24
CA CYS A 62 -6.66 -0.37 -5.12
C CYS A 62 -6.37 -1.61 -4.25
N SER A 63 -5.21 -2.25 -4.47
CA SER A 63 -4.80 -3.45 -3.74
C SER A 63 -4.53 -3.17 -2.25
N SER A 64 -3.90 -2.04 -1.92
CA SER A 64 -3.69 -1.56 -0.55
C SER A 64 -5.02 -1.26 0.13
N THR A 65 -5.96 -0.60 -0.56
CA THR A 65 -7.29 -0.31 0.00
C THR A 65 -8.07 -1.59 0.30
N LEU A 66 -7.99 -2.58 -0.59
CA LEU A 66 -8.59 -3.90 -0.35
C LEU A 66 -7.92 -4.63 0.83
N ALA A 67 -6.60 -4.56 0.95
CA ALA A 67 -5.87 -5.13 2.09
C ALA A 67 -6.31 -4.49 3.42
N ALA A 68 -6.48 -3.16 3.45
CA ALA A 68 -6.98 -2.44 4.62
C ALA A 68 -8.38 -2.93 5.01
N ALA A 69 -9.32 -3.00 4.07
CA ALA A 69 -10.68 -3.50 4.33
C ALA A 69 -10.66 -4.93 4.90
N ARG A 70 -9.84 -5.82 4.33
CA ARG A 70 -9.70 -7.20 4.79
C ARG A 70 -9.11 -7.29 6.20
N ILE A 71 -8.10 -6.48 6.52
CA ILE A 71 -7.50 -6.44 7.85
C ILE A 71 -8.52 -5.92 8.88
N ILE A 72 -9.26 -4.84 8.56
CA ILE A 72 -10.30 -4.28 9.45
C ILE A 72 -11.36 -5.34 9.75
N HIS A 73 -11.88 -6.01 8.72
CA HIS A 73 -12.85 -7.10 8.92
C HIS A 73 -12.25 -8.26 9.73
N GLY A 74 -10.98 -8.60 9.50
CA GLY A 74 -10.27 -9.59 10.31
C GLY A 74 -10.23 -9.23 11.80
N LEU A 75 -9.90 -7.97 12.11
CA LEU A 75 -9.89 -7.45 13.48
C LEU A 75 -11.31 -7.46 14.08
N HIS A 76 -12.31 -7.16 13.27
CA HIS A 76 -13.72 -7.25 13.67
C HIS A 76 -14.14 -8.67 14.05
N VAL A 77 -13.78 -9.66 13.23
CA VAL A 77 -14.02 -11.09 13.53
C VAL A 77 -13.31 -11.53 14.82
N GLN A 78 -12.19 -10.89 15.18
CA GLN A 78 -11.50 -11.11 16.46
C GLN A 78 -12.16 -10.40 17.66
N GLY A 79 -13.30 -9.73 17.47
CA GLY A 79 -14.08 -9.06 18.51
C GLY A 79 -13.75 -7.58 18.70
N GLN A 80 -12.96 -6.97 17.83
CA GLN A 80 -12.75 -5.51 17.86
C GLN A 80 -13.95 -4.79 17.21
N VAL A 81 -14.41 -3.73 17.85
CA VAL A 81 -15.50 -2.90 17.32
C VAL A 81 -14.92 -1.53 17.03
N PHE A 82 -15.13 -1.07 15.80
CA PHE A 82 -14.66 0.23 15.33
C PHE A 82 -15.83 1.11 14.94
N SER A 83 -15.65 2.40 15.13
CA SER A 83 -16.50 3.46 14.61
C SER A 83 -16.57 3.35 13.08
N PRO A 84 -17.78 3.36 12.47
CA PRO A 84 -17.93 3.43 11.02
C PRO A 84 -17.18 4.60 10.39
N ARG A 85 -17.12 5.73 11.10
CA ARG A 85 -16.35 6.92 10.71
C ARG A 85 -14.88 6.57 10.50
N LEU A 86 -14.25 5.93 11.49
CA LEU A 86 -12.81 5.64 11.44
C LEU A 86 -12.46 4.53 10.46
N VAL A 87 -13.35 3.55 10.25
CA VAL A 87 -13.22 2.59 9.15
C VAL A 87 -13.24 3.31 7.80
N GLN A 88 -14.18 4.23 7.59
CA GLN A 88 -14.23 5.03 6.36
C GLN A 88 -12.97 5.88 6.17
N LEU A 89 -12.51 6.59 7.20
CA LEU A 89 -11.29 7.40 7.12
C LEU A 89 -10.05 6.56 6.82
N CYS A 90 -9.95 5.35 7.37
CA CYS A 90 -8.85 4.43 7.05
C CYS A 90 -8.83 4.07 5.56
N LEU A 91 -9.99 3.73 4.98
CA LEU A 91 -10.09 3.40 3.55
C LEU A 91 -9.83 4.63 2.67
N ILE A 92 -10.34 5.80 3.05
CA ILE A 92 -10.06 7.07 2.36
C ILE A 92 -8.57 7.35 2.39
N GLY A 93 -7.93 7.30 3.56
CA GLY A 93 -6.48 7.50 3.68
C GLY A 93 -5.70 6.53 2.81
N THR A 94 -6.11 5.27 2.75
CA THR A 94 -5.46 4.27 1.90
C THR A 94 -5.62 4.59 0.41
N LEU A 95 -6.75 5.14 -0.02
CA LEU A 95 -6.92 5.58 -1.41
C LEU A 95 -6.02 6.78 -1.76
N PHE A 96 -5.70 7.63 -0.78
CA PHE A 96 -4.88 8.82 -0.98
C PHE A 96 -3.37 8.61 -0.73
N HIS A 97 -2.94 7.52 -0.09
CA HIS A 97 -1.58 7.41 0.49
C HIS A 97 -0.43 7.69 -0.50
N ASP A 98 -0.58 7.31 -1.77
CA ASP A 98 0.42 7.52 -2.83
C ASP A 98 0.07 8.67 -3.81
N THR A 99 -1.03 9.38 -3.59
CA THR A 99 -1.45 10.46 -4.52
C THR A 99 -0.44 11.60 -4.57
N GLY A 100 0.35 11.75 -3.52
CA GLY A 100 1.49 12.65 -3.43
C GLY A 100 2.69 12.24 -4.28
N LEU A 101 2.59 11.21 -5.12
CA LEU A 101 3.52 10.97 -6.23
C LEU A 101 3.02 11.57 -7.54
N ILE A 102 1.72 11.84 -7.66
CA ILE A 102 1.12 12.36 -8.89
C ILE A 102 1.54 13.82 -9.08
N GLN A 103 2.04 14.13 -10.26
CA GLN A 103 2.49 15.47 -10.59
C GLN A 103 1.31 16.43 -10.75
N THR A 104 1.49 17.66 -10.29
CA THR A 104 0.59 18.77 -10.66
C THR A 104 0.80 19.14 -12.13
N GLU A 105 -0.14 19.87 -12.72
CA GLU A 105 0.02 20.39 -14.08
C GLU A 105 1.24 21.33 -14.23
N GLU A 106 1.64 21.99 -13.13
CA GLU A 106 2.77 22.93 -13.08
C GLU A 106 4.14 22.24 -13.05
N GLU A 107 4.21 20.97 -12.62
CA GLU A 107 5.47 20.22 -12.49
C GLU A 107 5.90 19.65 -13.84
N MET A 108 6.93 20.24 -14.45
CA MET A 108 7.31 19.96 -15.85
C MET A 108 8.33 18.82 -16.05
N GLU A 109 8.99 18.38 -14.98
CA GLU A 109 10.07 17.39 -15.04
C GLU A 109 9.76 16.16 -14.19
N GLY A 110 10.34 15.03 -14.59
CA GLY A 110 10.19 13.75 -13.89
C GLY A 110 8.87 13.04 -14.18
N THR A 111 8.67 11.92 -13.49
CA THR A 111 7.51 11.04 -13.60
C THR A 111 6.58 11.12 -12.38
N GLY A 112 6.98 11.90 -11.38
CA GLY A 112 6.38 11.91 -10.04
C GLY A 112 7.20 11.12 -9.03
N ALA A 113 7.97 10.12 -9.49
CA ALA A 113 8.82 9.31 -8.63
C ALA A 113 9.90 10.12 -7.90
N GLN A 114 10.31 11.27 -8.43
CA GLN A 114 11.20 12.20 -7.73
C GLN A 114 10.68 12.63 -6.35
N HIS A 115 9.37 12.49 -6.09
CA HIS A 115 8.73 12.83 -4.83
C HIS A 115 8.62 11.66 -3.85
N THR A 116 9.20 10.49 -4.14
CA THR A 116 9.15 9.30 -3.26
C THR A 116 9.52 9.65 -1.82
N ILE A 117 10.54 10.50 -1.62
CA ILE A 117 10.86 11.04 -0.29
C ILE A 117 9.88 12.18 0.01
N GLY A 118 9.01 11.98 1.00
CA GLY A 118 8.03 12.98 1.43
C GLY A 118 6.73 12.99 0.63
N HIS A 119 6.46 11.95 -0.17
CA HIS A 119 5.19 11.82 -0.89
C HIS A 119 4.00 11.78 0.07
N GLU A 120 4.17 11.25 1.29
CA GLU A 120 3.12 11.16 2.30
C GLU A 120 2.57 12.54 2.67
N ASP A 121 3.45 13.54 2.86
CA ASP A 121 3.03 14.90 3.19
C ASP A 121 2.32 15.57 1.99
N ARG A 122 2.74 15.27 0.76
CA ARG A 122 2.04 15.69 -0.46
C ARG A 122 0.66 15.04 -0.57
N SER A 123 0.56 13.74 -0.27
CA SER A 123 -0.70 12.99 -0.22
C SER A 123 -1.66 13.57 0.80
N ILE A 124 -1.16 13.88 2.01
CA ILE A 124 -1.94 14.49 3.09
C ILE A 124 -2.45 15.88 2.68
N ALA A 125 -1.63 16.69 2.01
CA ALA A 125 -2.03 18.02 1.53
C ALA A 125 -3.15 17.94 0.48
N LEU A 126 -3.02 17.05 -0.51
CA LEU A 126 -4.03 16.82 -1.55
C LEU A 126 -5.33 16.31 -0.91
N MET A 127 -5.24 15.26 -0.11
CA MET A 127 -6.36 14.66 0.61
C MET A 127 -7.07 15.69 1.49
N GLY A 128 -6.33 16.52 2.23
CA GLY A 128 -6.90 17.55 3.09
C GLY A 128 -7.69 18.60 2.33
N LYS A 129 -7.17 19.09 1.19
CA LYS A 129 -7.91 20.00 0.30
C LYS A 129 -9.18 19.34 -0.22
N TYR A 130 -9.06 18.12 -0.74
CA TYR A 130 -10.18 17.37 -1.30
C TYR A 130 -11.28 17.12 -0.26
N LEU A 131 -10.93 16.64 0.94
CA LEU A 131 -11.90 16.37 2.00
C LEU A 131 -12.54 17.65 2.54
N ALA A 132 -11.80 18.76 2.65
CA ALA A 132 -12.35 20.05 3.03
C ALA A 132 -13.42 20.54 2.03
N GLU A 133 -13.16 20.41 0.73
CA GLU A 133 -14.12 20.76 -0.34
C GLU A 133 -15.39 19.88 -0.29
N LYS A 134 -15.26 18.63 0.18
CA LYS A 134 -16.39 17.70 0.37
C LYS A 134 -17.07 17.84 1.75
N GLY A 135 -16.64 18.79 2.57
CA GLY A 135 -17.29 19.14 3.85
C GLY A 135 -16.91 18.26 5.04
N TYR A 136 -15.80 17.50 4.97
CA TYR A 136 -15.28 16.77 6.13
C TYR A 136 -14.77 17.72 7.21
N SER A 137 -14.83 17.29 8.46
CA SER A 137 -14.35 18.10 9.58
C SER A 137 -12.83 18.20 9.59
N GLN A 138 -12.28 19.23 10.25
CA GLN A 138 -10.84 19.34 10.47
C GLN A 138 -10.28 18.18 11.31
N GLU A 139 -11.12 17.59 12.17
CA GLU A 139 -10.77 16.38 12.91
C GLU A 139 -10.61 15.17 11.98
N ASP A 140 -11.54 14.97 11.04
CA ASP A 140 -11.45 13.87 10.08
C ASP A 140 -10.23 14.00 9.16
N ILE A 141 -9.95 15.22 8.69
CA ILE A 141 -8.78 15.50 7.85
C ILE A 141 -7.49 15.19 8.60
N ARG A 142 -7.38 15.64 9.86
CA ARG A 142 -6.21 15.38 10.71
C ARG A 142 -6.06 13.90 11.01
N ASP A 143 -7.12 13.22 11.43
CA ASP A 143 -7.10 11.79 11.77
C ASP A 143 -6.71 10.95 10.55
N CYS A 144 -7.28 11.25 9.37
CA CYS A 144 -6.93 10.60 8.10
C CYS A 144 -5.46 10.87 7.73
N GLY A 145 -4.98 12.09 7.91
CA GLY A 145 -3.58 12.45 7.65
C GLY A 145 -2.60 11.69 8.54
N HIS A 146 -2.93 11.52 9.83
CA HIS A 146 -2.14 10.68 10.74
C HIS A 146 -2.11 9.20 10.32
N MET A 147 -3.20 8.69 9.75
CA MET A 147 -3.23 7.33 9.20
C MET A 147 -2.29 7.20 7.99
N ILE A 148 -2.33 8.15 7.06
CA ILE A 148 -1.41 8.17 5.88
C ILE A 148 0.04 8.23 6.36
N LYS A 149 0.37 9.07 7.35
CA LYS A 149 1.74 9.19 7.88
C LYS A 149 2.32 7.86 8.41
N CYS A 150 1.49 6.85 8.67
CA CYS A 150 1.95 5.51 9.05
C CYS A 150 2.55 4.69 7.90
N THR A 151 2.38 5.08 6.64
CA THR A 151 3.07 4.47 5.48
C THR A 151 4.54 4.86 5.45
N GLU A 152 4.91 6.01 6.02
CA GLU A 152 6.29 6.48 6.02
C GLU A 152 7.20 5.52 6.80
N LEU A 153 7.98 4.75 6.05
CA LEU A 153 8.61 3.51 6.52
C LEU A 153 9.56 3.70 7.69
N PHE A 154 10.24 4.86 7.73
CA PHE A 154 11.26 5.18 8.73
C PHE A 154 10.82 6.28 9.70
N PHE A 155 9.61 6.82 9.54
CA PHE A 155 9.07 7.78 10.51
C PHE A 155 8.72 7.08 11.83
N PRO A 156 9.14 7.65 12.99
CA PRO A 156 8.76 7.13 14.31
C PRO A 156 7.25 7.33 14.56
N MET A 157 6.49 6.23 14.57
CA MET A 157 5.03 6.27 14.74
C MET A 157 4.62 6.92 16.09
N GLU A 158 5.49 6.85 17.09
CA GLU A 158 5.30 7.44 18.41
C GLU A 158 5.27 8.98 18.38
N GLU A 159 5.82 9.60 17.33
CA GLU A 159 5.79 11.05 17.12
C GLU A 159 4.47 11.52 16.51
N ILE A 160 3.62 10.62 16.00
CA ILE A 160 2.31 10.97 15.45
C ILE A 160 1.32 11.25 16.60
N PRO A 161 0.73 12.45 16.69
CA PRO A 161 -0.16 12.82 17.79
C PRO A 161 -1.59 12.28 17.57
N PHE A 162 -1.76 10.97 17.68
CA PHE A 162 -3.07 10.32 17.55
C PHE A 162 -4.07 10.81 18.59
N ASN A 163 -5.26 11.19 18.13
CA ASN A 163 -6.35 11.65 19.01
C ASN A 163 -7.02 10.51 19.81
N SER A 164 -6.87 9.25 19.38
CA SER A 164 -7.36 8.08 20.11
C SER A 164 -6.58 6.81 19.75
N GLU A 165 -6.70 5.77 20.58
CA GLU A 165 -6.15 4.44 20.24
C GLU A 165 -6.79 3.88 18.96
N GLU A 166 -8.05 4.21 18.70
CA GLU A 166 -8.74 3.74 17.51
C GLU A 166 -8.15 4.34 16.23
N VAL A 167 -7.84 5.64 16.22
CA VAL A 167 -7.11 6.30 15.10
C VAL A 167 -5.72 5.67 14.95
N ARG A 168 -5.04 5.38 16.06
CA ARG A 168 -3.74 4.69 16.06
C ARG A 168 -3.83 3.31 15.42
N ILE A 169 -4.84 2.51 15.77
CA ILE A 169 -5.08 1.18 15.17
C ILE A 169 -5.36 1.32 13.67
N MET A 170 -6.17 2.28 13.23
CA MET A 170 -6.40 2.51 11.80
C MET A 170 -5.13 2.93 11.06
N GLY A 171 -4.25 3.73 11.68
CA GLY A 171 -2.93 4.01 11.15
C GLY A 171 -2.06 2.75 11.02
N ARG A 172 -2.10 1.85 12.02
CA ARG A 172 -1.44 0.54 11.94
C ARG A 172 -1.99 -0.32 10.80
N VAL A 173 -3.30 -0.31 10.60
CA VAL A 173 -3.96 -1.02 9.49
C VAL A 173 -3.46 -0.48 8.15
N LEU A 174 -3.53 0.83 7.93
CA LEU A 174 -3.13 1.45 6.67
C LEU A 174 -1.65 1.17 6.34
N GLY A 175 -0.74 1.46 7.28
CA GLY A 175 0.69 1.19 7.07
C GLY A 175 1.02 -0.29 6.88
N THR A 176 0.21 -1.20 7.47
CA THR A 176 0.34 -2.64 7.22
C THR A 176 -0.19 -3.02 5.84
N ALA A 177 -1.34 -2.46 5.46
CA ALA A 177 -2.02 -2.74 4.21
C ALA A 177 -1.15 -2.40 3.00
N ASP A 178 -0.47 -1.27 3.04
CA ASP A 178 0.50 -0.83 2.04
C ASP A 178 1.62 -1.87 1.85
N LEU A 179 2.32 -2.23 2.94
CA LEU A 179 3.40 -3.23 2.91
C LEU A 179 2.94 -4.62 2.45
N VAL A 180 1.79 -5.10 2.93
CA VAL A 180 1.32 -6.44 2.55
C VAL A 180 0.81 -6.48 1.12
N ALA A 181 0.16 -5.41 0.63
CA ALA A 181 -0.27 -5.32 -0.76
C ALA A 181 0.95 -5.31 -1.70
N GLN A 182 1.96 -4.48 -1.37
CA GLN A 182 3.21 -4.40 -2.10
C GLN A 182 3.89 -5.77 -2.23
N MET A 183 4.13 -6.43 -1.09
CA MET A 183 4.98 -7.63 -1.05
C MET A 183 4.24 -8.92 -1.43
N ALA A 184 2.90 -8.94 -1.31
CA ALA A 184 2.07 -10.08 -1.71
C ALA A 184 1.60 -10.01 -3.17
N ASP A 185 1.96 -8.96 -3.90
CA ASP A 185 1.59 -8.79 -5.30
C ASP A 185 2.01 -10.04 -6.12
N ARG A 186 1.10 -10.58 -6.92
CA ARG A 186 1.37 -11.74 -7.78
C ARG A 186 2.45 -11.46 -8.83
N ASN A 187 2.60 -10.20 -9.23
CA ASN A 187 3.55 -9.71 -10.22
C ASN A 187 4.74 -9.00 -9.54
N TYR A 188 4.98 -9.29 -8.26
CA TYR A 188 5.98 -8.55 -7.48
C TYR A 188 7.37 -8.59 -8.13
N GLN A 189 7.79 -9.75 -8.65
CA GLN A 189 9.09 -9.90 -9.32
C GLN A 189 9.20 -9.02 -10.57
N GLU A 190 8.15 -9.01 -11.40
CA GLU A 190 8.08 -8.21 -12.63
C GLU A 190 8.00 -6.71 -12.34
N LYS A 191 7.43 -6.33 -11.20
CA LYS A 191 7.31 -4.93 -10.78
C LYS A 191 8.55 -4.40 -10.07
N LEU A 192 9.40 -5.24 -9.47
CA LEU A 192 10.62 -4.77 -8.78
C LEU A 192 11.57 -3.92 -9.65
N PRO A 193 11.83 -4.22 -10.94
CA PRO A 193 12.59 -3.33 -11.80
C PRO A 193 11.94 -1.96 -11.98
N LEU A 194 10.60 -1.87 -11.95
CA LEU A 194 9.86 -0.61 -12.02
C LEU A 194 10.05 0.20 -10.73
N LEU A 195 10.00 -0.46 -9.57
CA LEU A 195 10.30 0.15 -8.27
C LEU A 195 11.74 0.69 -8.22
N PHE A 196 12.69 -0.06 -8.79
CA PHE A 196 14.07 0.39 -8.90
C PHE A 196 14.21 1.69 -9.70
N LEU A 197 13.52 1.81 -10.84
CA LEU A 197 13.56 3.04 -11.65
C LEU A 197 13.03 4.24 -10.87
N GLU A 198 11.97 4.05 -10.08
CA GLU A 198 11.44 5.12 -9.22
C GLU A 198 12.43 5.51 -8.12
N PHE A 199 13.10 4.53 -7.52
CA PHE A 199 14.15 4.78 -6.53
C PHE A 199 15.33 5.55 -7.11
N GLN A 200 15.73 5.26 -8.35
CA GLN A 200 16.77 6.00 -9.04
C GLN A 200 16.38 7.46 -9.27
N GLU A 201 15.15 7.71 -9.72
CA GLU A 201 14.64 9.06 -9.95
C GLU A 201 14.51 9.86 -8.65
N ALA A 202 14.13 9.20 -7.55
CA ALA A 202 14.08 9.78 -6.22
C ALA A 202 15.47 10.03 -5.58
N GLY A 203 16.55 9.59 -6.23
CA GLY A 203 17.90 9.68 -5.66
C GLY A 203 18.10 8.80 -4.42
N MET A 204 17.34 7.71 -4.28
CA MET A 204 17.50 6.79 -3.16
C MET A 204 18.82 6.02 -3.25
N GLU A 205 19.62 6.12 -2.20
CA GLU A 205 20.90 5.42 -2.10
C GLU A 205 20.71 3.92 -1.81
N GLY A 206 21.73 3.13 -2.14
CA GLY A 206 21.79 1.71 -1.78
C GLY A 206 21.28 0.74 -2.84
N PHE A 207 20.89 1.19 -4.02
CA PHE A 207 20.51 0.32 -5.15
C PHE A 207 21.17 0.80 -6.45
N GLU A 208 22.12 0.03 -6.98
CA GLU A 208 22.80 0.36 -8.25
C GLU A 208 22.19 -0.38 -9.45
N THR A 209 21.54 -1.52 -9.23
CA THR A 209 20.91 -2.32 -10.28
C THR A 209 19.59 -2.93 -9.78
N PRO A 210 18.66 -3.30 -10.68
CA PRO A 210 17.47 -4.06 -10.30
C PRO A 210 17.81 -5.35 -9.56
N LEU A 211 18.89 -6.05 -9.94
CA LEU A 211 19.30 -7.30 -9.30
C LEU A 211 19.67 -7.10 -7.82
N GLU A 212 20.19 -5.94 -7.44
CA GLU A 212 20.44 -5.62 -6.03
C GLU A 212 19.14 -5.49 -5.23
N LEU A 213 18.06 -4.98 -5.84
CA LEU A 213 16.74 -4.96 -5.21
C LEU A 213 16.27 -6.41 -4.93
N PHE A 214 16.40 -7.31 -5.91
CA PHE A 214 16.05 -8.73 -5.74
C PHE A 214 16.86 -9.40 -4.63
N LYS A 215 18.19 -9.24 -4.64
CA LYS A 215 19.09 -9.80 -3.61
C LYS A 215 18.73 -9.30 -2.21
N LYS A 216 18.40 -8.01 -2.09
CA LYS A 216 18.07 -7.38 -0.81
C LYS A 216 16.64 -7.62 -0.37
N THR A 217 15.75 -8.15 -1.21
CA THR A 217 14.33 -8.23 -0.87
C THR A 217 14.04 -9.13 0.33
N GLU A 218 14.72 -10.28 0.47
CA GLU A 218 14.58 -11.10 1.68
C GLU A 218 15.05 -10.34 2.93
N GLU A 219 16.17 -9.64 2.82
CA GLU A 219 16.72 -8.88 3.92
C GLU A 219 15.80 -7.71 4.30
N PHE A 220 15.29 -6.98 3.31
CA PHE A 220 14.28 -5.95 3.47
C PHE A 220 13.05 -6.51 4.20
N TYR A 221 12.50 -7.63 3.74
CA TYR A 221 11.38 -8.28 4.43
C TYR A 221 11.70 -8.58 5.89
N ARG A 222 12.80 -9.30 6.14
CA ARG A 222 13.12 -9.80 7.49
C ARG A 222 13.54 -8.69 8.45
N LYS A 223 14.33 -7.72 7.99
CA LYS A 223 14.94 -6.69 8.83
C LYS A 223 14.12 -5.41 8.91
N VAL A 224 13.31 -5.11 7.90
CA VAL A 224 12.54 -3.85 7.80
C VAL A 224 11.04 -4.15 7.86
N ALA A 225 10.45 -4.68 6.78
CA ALA A 225 8.99 -4.77 6.64
C ALA A 225 8.34 -5.63 7.72
N ARG A 226 8.84 -6.85 7.96
CA ARG A 226 8.33 -7.76 9.00
C ARG A 226 8.48 -7.16 10.39
N LYS A 227 9.63 -6.54 10.70
CA LYS A 227 9.84 -5.92 12.01
C LYS A 227 8.90 -4.75 12.25
N ARG A 228 8.70 -3.90 11.23
CA ARG A 228 7.75 -2.79 11.30
C ARG A 228 6.33 -3.32 11.48
N MET A 229 5.90 -4.29 10.65
CA MET A 229 4.57 -4.89 10.75
C MET A 229 4.31 -5.54 12.12
N THR A 230 5.23 -6.34 12.65
CA THR A 230 5.03 -7.05 13.93
C THR A 230 5.29 -6.20 15.17
N GLY A 231 6.08 -5.13 15.04
CA GLY A 231 6.44 -4.23 16.13
C GLY A 231 5.62 -2.94 16.08
N VAL A 232 6.12 -1.96 15.33
CA VAL A 232 5.55 -0.59 15.23
C VAL A 232 4.06 -0.62 14.86
N LEU A 233 3.69 -1.42 13.85
CA LEU A 233 2.31 -1.53 13.35
C LEU A 233 1.48 -2.58 14.12
N GLY A 234 1.93 -3.02 15.28
CA GLY A 234 1.13 -3.80 16.24
C GLY A 234 0.69 -5.20 15.78
N GLY A 235 1.28 -5.74 14.72
CA GLY A 235 1.00 -7.10 14.25
C GLY A 235 -0.37 -7.31 13.62
N VAL A 236 -1.06 -6.24 13.21
CA VAL A 236 -2.43 -6.32 12.68
C VAL A 236 -2.53 -7.14 11.38
N SER A 237 -1.42 -7.40 10.69
CA SER A 237 -1.38 -8.27 9.50
C SER A 237 -1.90 -9.68 9.75
N SER A 238 -1.80 -10.20 10.99
CA SER A 238 -2.34 -11.52 11.34
C SER A 238 -3.86 -11.58 11.27
N ALA A 239 -4.54 -10.44 11.39
CA ALA A 239 -6.00 -10.36 11.35
C ALA A 239 -6.55 -10.82 9.99
N ALA A 240 -5.78 -10.68 8.91
CA ALA A 240 -6.19 -11.14 7.59
C ALA A 240 -6.54 -12.63 7.54
N LEU A 241 -5.91 -13.48 8.38
CA LEU A 241 -6.29 -14.89 8.57
C LEU A 241 -7.79 -15.04 8.89
N TYR A 242 -8.30 -14.23 9.83
CA TYR A 242 -9.67 -14.32 10.29
C TYR A 242 -10.65 -13.86 9.22
N HIS A 243 -10.28 -12.83 8.45
CA HIS A 243 -11.05 -12.44 7.27
C HIS A 243 -11.13 -13.59 6.25
N PHE A 244 -9.99 -14.17 5.85
CA PHE A 244 -9.99 -15.26 4.85
C PHE A 244 -10.74 -16.50 5.33
N ARG A 245 -10.62 -16.83 6.63
CA ARG A 245 -11.34 -17.93 7.26
C ARG A 245 -12.83 -17.66 7.24
N GLU A 246 -13.29 -16.48 7.61
CA GLU A 246 -14.72 -16.19 7.68
C GLU A 246 -15.34 -16.07 6.28
N ARG A 247 -14.73 -15.23 5.43
CA ARG A 247 -15.22 -14.87 4.09
C ARG A 247 -15.21 -16.02 3.10
N TRP A 248 -14.19 -16.88 3.16
CA TRP A 248 -13.94 -17.92 2.13
C TRP A 248 -13.62 -19.31 2.69
N LYS A 249 -13.71 -19.51 4.00
CA LYS A 249 -13.38 -20.79 4.66
C LYS A 249 -11.95 -21.26 4.38
N ILE A 250 -11.03 -20.30 4.19
CA ILE A 250 -9.60 -20.55 4.01
C ILE A 250 -8.87 -20.26 5.31
N ASP A 251 -8.39 -21.31 5.96
CA ASP A 251 -7.69 -21.20 7.24
C ASP A 251 -6.20 -20.85 7.10
N LYS A 252 -5.90 -19.81 6.32
CA LYS A 252 -4.53 -19.30 6.07
C LYS A 252 -4.53 -17.79 5.89
N ASN A 253 -3.44 -17.14 6.28
CA ASN A 253 -3.18 -15.76 5.89
C ASN A 253 -2.61 -15.72 4.46
N LEU A 254 -3.46 -15.44 3.47
CA LEU A 254 -3.04 -15.46 2.07
C LEU A 254 -1.99 -14.40 1.72
N TYR A 255 -1.97 -13.26 2.42
CA TYR A 255 -0.91 -12.26 2.24
C TYR A 255 0.45 -12.84 2.67
N GLU A 256 0.51 -13.48 3.83
CA GLU A 256 1.74 -14.08 4.34
C GLU A 256 2.25 -15.21 3.42
N GLU A 257 1.34 -16.05 2.91
CA GLU A 257 1.69 -17.13 1.97
C GLU A 257 2.25 -16.57 0.65
N SER A 258 1.62 -15.54 0.09
CA SER A 258 2.11 -14.86 -1.13
C SER A 258 3.46 -14.19 -0.92
N ILE A 259 3.67 -13.49 0.21
CA ILE A 259 4.96 -12.88 0.53
C ILE A 259 6.06 -13.95 0.61
N LYS A 260 5.80 -15.07 1.31
CA LYS A 260 6.75 -16.19 1.39
C LYS A 260 7.03 -16.79 0.02
N TYR A 261 6.00 -16.93 -0.82
CA TYR A 261 6.14 -17.42 -2.19
C TYR A 261 7.03 -16.49 -3.01
N ASN A 262 6.72 -15.19 -3.05
CA ASN A 262 7.49 -14.19 -3.78
C ASN A 262 8.97 -14.17 -3.36
N ILE A 263 9.24 -14.21 -2.04
CA ILE A 263 10.61 -14.28 -1.51
C ILE A 263 11.34 -15.53 -1.98
N ARG A 264 10.69 -16.71 -2.03
CA ARG A 264 11.31 -17.92 -2.56
C ARG A 264 11.63 -17.78 -4.05
N GLN A 265 10.67 -17.32 -4.86
CA GLN A 265 10.88 -17.14 -6.29
C GLN A 265 12.04 -16.18 -6.57
N MET A 266 12.16 -15.07 -5.83
CA MET A 266 13.28 -14.13 -6.02
C MET A 266 14.64 -14.76 -5.73
N LYS A 267 14.74 -15.61 -4.71
CA LYS A 267 15.99 -16.32 -4.43
C LYS A 267 16.39 -17.27 -5.56
N GLU A 268 15.43 -17.99 -6.11
CA GLU A 268 15.64 -18.87 -7.25
C GLU A 268 16.14 -18.07 -8.46
N THR A 269 15.47 -16.96 -8.81
CA THR A 269 15.88 -16.08 -9.92
C THR A 269 17.30 -15.52 -9.72
N VAL A 270 17.66 -15.10 -8.51
CA VAL A 270 19.02 -14.61 -8.20
C VAL A 270 20.04 -15.72 -8.36
N LEU A 271 19.76 -16.93 -7.86
CA LEU A 271 20.67 -18.07 -7.96
C LEU A 271 20.90 -18.47 -9.43
N GLU A 272 19.84 -18.55 -10.24
CA GLU A 272 19.91 -18.85 -11.66
C GLU A 272 20.75 -17.82 -12.43
N SER A 273 20.55 -16.53 -12.14
CA SER A 273 21.31 -15.44 -12.74
C SER A 273 22.81 -15.53 -12.44
N LEU A 274 23.17 -15.85 -11.18
CA LEU A 274 24.56 -16.06 -10.77
C LEU A 274 25.19 -17.30 -11.46
N MET A 275 24.44 -18.38 -11.59
CA MET A 275 24.89 -19.58 -12.31
C MET A 275 25.16 -19.28 -13.79
N GLN A 276 24.25 -18.57 -14.47
CA GLN A 276 24.45 -18.18 -15.87
C GLN A 276 25.69 -17.29 -16.06
N LEU A 277 25.92 -16.31 -15.18
CA LEU A 277 27.12 -15.47 -15.20
C LEU A 277 28.41 -16.28 -14.99
N SER A 278 28.37 -17.32 -14.15
CA SER A 278 29.53 -18.20 -13.92
C SER A 278 29.88 -19.08 -15.14
N ILE A 279 28.87 -19.51 -15.91
CA ILE A 279 29.05 -20.28 -17.14
C ILE A 279 29.66 -19.39 -18.23
N ILE A 280 29.18 -18.15 -18.38
CA ILE A 280 29.67 -17.20 -19.38
C ILE A 280 31.12 -16.77 -19.08
N SER A 281 31.45 -16.53 -17.80
CA SER A 281 32.81 -16.16 -17.38
C SER A 281 33.81 -17.33 -17.41
N GLY A 282 33.34 -18.57 -17.26
CA GLY A 282 34.16 -19.79 -17.37
C GLY A 282 34.41 -20.29 -18.80
N GLY A 283 33.68 -19.77 -19.81
CA GLY A 283 33.76 -20.21 -21.21
C GLY A 283 34.83 -19.51 -22.06
N GLY A 284 35.50 -18.47 -21.54
CA GLY A 284 36.48 -17.66 -22.29
C GLY A 284 37.92 -18.20 -22.31
N GLY A 285 38.16 -19.43 -21.86
CA GLY A 285 39.50 -20.02 -21.76
C GLY A 285 39.59 -21.39 -22.43
N LYS A 286 39.58 -21.42 -23.77
CA LYS A 286 40.17 -22.49 -24.58
C LYS A 286 40.69 -21.93 -25.89
#